data_AF-A0A553FI06-F1
#
_entry.id   AF-A0A553FI06-F1
#
_cell.length_a   1.000
_cell.length_b   1.000
_cell.length_c   1.000
_cell.angle_alpha   90.00
_cell.angle_beta   90.00
_cell.angle_gamma   90.00
#
_symmetry.space_group_name_H-M   'P 1'
#
loop_
_entity.id
_entity.type
_entity.pdbx_description
1 polymer ?
#
loop_
_entity_poly.entity_id
_entity_poly.type
_entity_poly.pdbx_seq_one_letter_code
_entity_poly.pdbx_strand_id
1 'polypeptide(L)'
;MKTNKKELAEILGIFAVVASLVFVGMQLHLDRKVALAEQYFNRAESVKEDYRTALLSPEYFRAVEEEWTLTGRTSYSDKEWEELKKVREGALNIKSVEAMVLINRLQIVGYDNLYFQYKQGLLTEASWNGLRLSLKSSMSGSEMVRDIFQMHARSTIQPVVEEILKEIEAEQ
;
A
#
# COMPACT_ATOMS: atom_id res chain seq x y z
N MET A 1 41.38 41.11 -24.85
CA MET A 1 40.58 40.20 -25.69
C MET A 1 39.20 40.84 -25.85
N LYS A 2 38.88 41.46 -26.99
CA LYS A 2 37.56 42.05 -27.25
C LYS A 2 36.67 40.92 -27.76
N THR A 3 35.83 40.36 -26.90
CA THR A 3 34.82 39.39 -27.32
C THR A 3 33.97 40.01 -28.42
N ASN A 4 33.92 39.38 -29.59
CA ASN A 4 33.12 39.87 -30.70
C ASN A 4 31.64 39.70 -30.32
N LYS A 5 30.81 40.75 -30.46
CA LYS A 5 29.38 40.70 -30.04
C LYS A 5 28.63 39.51 -30.66
N LYS A 6 29.08 39.05 -31.83
CA LYS A 6 28.59 37.86 -32.52
C LYS A 6 28.91 36.56 -31.76
N GLU A 7 30.16 36.38 -31.32
CA GLU A 7 30.57 35.20 -30.54
C GLU A 7 29.81 35.12 -29.22
N LEU A 8 29.59 36.27 -28.57
CA LEU A 8 28.78 36.32 -27.35
C LEU A 8 27.33 35.89 -27.59
N ALA A 9 26.71 36.35 -28.69
CA ALA A 9 25.35 35.97 -29.06
C ALA A 9 25.24 34.48 -29.42
N GLU A 10 26.23 33.92 -30.12
CA GLU A 10 26.28 32.50 -30.47
C GLU A 10 26.41 31.61 -29.22
N ILE A 11 27.31 31.98 -28.29
CA ILE A 11 27.47 31.27 -27.01
C ILE A 11 26.17 31.32 -26.22
N LEU A 12 25.53 32.49 -26.09
CA LEU A 12 24.25 32.63 -25.41
C LEU A 12 23.14 31.80 -26.08
N GLY A 13 23.13 31.72 -27.41
CA GLY A 13 22.21 30.89 -28.17
C GLY A 13 22.38 29.40 -27.86
N ILE A 14 23.62 28.90 -27.84
CA ILE A 14 23.92 27.51 -27.47
C ILE A 14 23.47 27.23 -26.03
N PHE A 15 23.77 28.13 -25.09
CA PHE A 15 23.30 27.98 -23.71
C PHE A 15 21.78 27.98 -23.58
N ALA A 16 21.07 28.81 -24.35
CA ALA A 16 19.61 28.83 -24.37
C ALA A 16 19.02 27.51 -24.89
N VAL A 17 19.63 26.91 -25.93
CA VAL A 17 19.22 25.59 -26.46
C VAL A 17 19.50 24.49 -25.43
N VAL A 18 20.66 24.49 -24.78
CA VAL A 18 20.98 23.50 -23.74
C VAL A 18 20.00 23.62 -22.56
N ALA A 19 19.72 24.85 -22.11
CA ALA A 19 18.78 25.10 -21.02
C ALA A 19 17.36 24.64 -21.37
N SER A 20 16.89 24.85 -22.61
CA SER A 20 15.56 24.40 -23.04
C SER A 20 15.47 22.87 -23.11
N LEU A 21 16.52 22.19 -23.57
CA LEU A 21 16.58 20.72 -23.58
C LEU A 21 16.54 20.14 -22.16
N VAL A 22 17.28 20.75 -21.22
CA VAL A 22 17.24 20.34 -19.81
C VAL A 22 15.85 20.55 -19.22
N PHE A 23 15.21 21.70 -19.51
CA PHE A 23 13.86 21.98 -19.04
C PHE A 23 12.83 20.96 -19.55
N VAL A 24 12.84 20.66 -20.85
CA VAL A 24 11.96 19.64 -21.44
C VAL A 24 12.25 18.25 -20.85
N GLY A 25 13.52 17.90 -20.67
CA GLY A 25 13.92 16.64 -20.04
C GLY A 25 13.38 16.48 -18.62
N MET A 26 13.39 17.56 -17.82
CA MET A 26 12.79 17.57 -16.48
C MET A 26 11.27 17.40 -16.52
N GLN A 27 10.58 18.09 -17.44
CA GLN A 27 9.13 17.95 -17.61
C GLN A 27 8.74 16.51 -17.95
N LEU A 28 9.40 15.90 -18.95
CA LEU A 28 9.16 14.51 -19.35
C LEU A 28 9.38 13.52 -18.20
N HIS A 29 10.39 13.76 -17.35
CA HIS A 29 10.65 12.92 -16.19
C HIS A 29 9.55 13.03 -15.13
N LEU A 30 9.05 14.24 -14.87
CA LEU A 30 7.92 14.46 -13.95
C LEU A 30 6.64 13.82 -14.48
N ASP A 31 6.31 14.02 -15.75
CA ASP A 31 5.12 13.42 -16.38
C ASP A 31 5.17 11.90 -16.31
N ARG A 32 6.33 11.30 -16.58
CA ARG A 32 6.53 9.85 -16.44
C ARG A 32 6.30 9.36 -15.01
N LYS A 33 6.80 10.09 -14.00
CA LYS A 33 6.58 9.74 -12.58
C LYS A 33 5.10 9.78 -12.21
N VAL A 34 4.39 10.83 -12.63
CA VAL A 34 2.95 10.97 -12.39
C VAL A 34 2.18 9.84 -13.07
N ALA A 35 2.48 9.54 -14.33
CA ALA A 35 1.84 8.45 -15.07
C ALA A 35 2.07 7.08 -14.41
N LEU A 36 3.28 6.79 -13.92
CA LEU A 36 3.58 5.56 -13.20
C LEU A 36 2.82 5.47 -11.87
N ALA A 37 2.72 6.58 -11.15
CA ALA A 37 1.95 6.66 -9.91
C ALA A 37 0.44 6.46 -10.15
N GLU A 38 -0.11 7.06 -11.21
CA GLU A 38 -1.50 6.86 -11.61
C GLU A 38 -1.76 5.40 -12.01
N GLN A 39 -0.87 4.78 -12.79
CA GLN A 39 -0.98 3.36 -13.12
C GLN A 39 -0.88 2.47 -11.87
N TYR A 40 -0.03 2.81 -10.89
CA TYR A 40 0.03 2.09 -9.63
C TYR A 40 -1.27 2.22 -8.84
N PHE A 41 -1.79 3.44 -8.72
CA PHE A 41 -3.04 3.74 -8.06
C PHE A 41 -4.21 2.98 -8.69
N ASN A 42 -4.34 2.98 -10.01
CA ASN A 42 -5.42 2.27 -10.71
C ASN A 42 -5.38 0.76 -10.46
N ARG A 43 -4.18 0.15 -10.40
CA ARG A 43 -4.04 -1.27 -10.02
C ARG A 43 -4.39 -1.51 -8.55
N ALA A 44 -4.03 -0.59 -7.66
CA ALA A 44 -4.40 -0.68 -6.25
C ALA A 44 -5.91 -0.56 -6.06
N GLU A 45 -6.58 0.38 -6.72
CA GLU A 45 -8.04 0.54 -6.66
C GLU A 45 -8.77 -0.64 -7.30
N SER A 46 -8.28 -1.21 -8.41
CA SER A 46 -8.86 -2.43 -8.98
C SER A 46 -8.89 -3.58 -7.96
N VAL A 47 -7.78 -3.82 -7.25
CA VAL A 47 -7.73 -4.88 -6.23
C VAL A 47 -8.59 -4.54 -5.02
N LYS A 48 -8.65 -3.26 -4.63
CA LYS A 48 -9.55 -2.82 -3.56
C LYS A 48 -11.01 -3.02 -3.95
N GLU A 49 -11.37 -2.84 -5.22
CA GLU A 49 -12.72 -3.06 -5.68
C GLU A 49 -13.15 -4.52 -5.59
N ASP A 50 -12.26 -5.46 -5.90
CA ASP A 50 -12.52 -6.90 -5.71
C ASP A 50 -12.86 -7.21 -4.23
N TYR A 51 -12.07 -6.67 -3.30
CA TYR A 51 -12.33 -6.85 -1.87
C TYR A 51 -13.61 -6.15 -1.39
N ARG A 52 -13.91 -4.93 -1.88
CA ARG A 52 -15.17 -4.23 -1.59
C ARG A 52 -16.37 -5.01 -2.11
N THR A 53 -16.26 -5.58 -3.30
CA THR A 53 -17.30 -6.41 -3.91
C THR A 53 -17.60 -7.63 -3.02
N ALA A 54 -16.56 -8.31 -2.53
CA ALA A 54 -16.73 -9.42 -1.58
C ALA A 54 -17.36 -8.96 -0.26
N LEU A 55 -16.89 -7.85 0.32
CA LEU A 55 -17.43 -7.25 1.56
C LEU A 55 -18.90 -6.85 1.45
N LEU A 56 -19.37 -6.50 0.25
CA LEU A 56 -20.75 -6.08 0.02
C LEU A 56 -21.65 -7.23 -0.46
N SER A 57 -21.13 -8.44 -0.67
CA SER A 57 -21.89 -9.58 -1.17
C SER A 57 -22.41 -10.46 -0.04
N PRO A 58 -23.75 -10.54 0.17
CA PRO A 58 -24.34 -11.50 1.10
C PRO A 58 -24.04 -12.95 0.71
N GLU A 59 -23.99 -13.26 -0.59
CA GLU A 59 -23.73 -14.60 -1.11
C GLU A 59 -22.31 -15.07 -0.79
N TYR A 60 -21.32 -14.17 -0.86
CA TYR A 60 -19.94 -14.45 -0.45
C TYR A 60 -19.90 -14.90 1.01
N PHE A 61 -20.50 -14.11 1.91
CA PHE A 61 -20.50 -14.45 3.34
C PHE A 61 -21.32 -15.69 3.66
N ARG A 62 -22.39 -15.96 2.91
CA ARG A 62 -23.14 -17.22 3.03
C ARG A 62 -22.26 -18.42 2.69
N ALA A 63 -21.47 -18.33 1.62
CA ALA A 63 -20.54 -19.40 1.23
C ALA A 63 -19.46 -19.63 2.29
N VAL A 64 -18.90 -18.55 2.87
CA VAL A 64 -17.90 -18.63 3.95
C VAL A 64 -18.47 -19.32 5.19
N GLU A 65 -19.70 -18.97 5.59
CA GLU A 65 -20.37 -19.59 6.73
C GLU A 65 -20.71 -21.06 6.46
N GLU A 66 -21.15 -21.39 5.24
CA GLU A 66 -21.44 -22.77 4.83
C GLU A 66 -20.15 -23.62 4.83
N GLU A 67 -19.06 -23.13 4.27
CA GLU A 67 -17.77 -23.82 4.27
C GLU A 67 -17.26 -24.08 5.69
N TRP A 68 -17.33 -23.07 6.56
CA TRP A 68 -16.96 -23.21 7.97
C TRP A 68 -17.84 -24.23 8.69
N THR A 69 -19.15 -24.22 8.44
CA THR A 69 -20.08 -25.16 9.08
C THR A 69 -19.81 -26.60 8.64
N LEU A 70 -19.47 -26.80 7.37
CA LEU A 70 -19.23 -28.13 6.81
C LEU A 70 -17.86 -28.70 7.17
N THR A 71 -16.83 -27.85 7.22
CA THR A 71 -15.43 -28.29 7.29
C THR A 71 -14.67 -27.80 8.53
N GLY A 72 -15.15 -26.74 9.18
CA GLY A 72 -14.42 -26.03 10.24
C GLY A 72 -13.15 -25.34 9.74
N ARG A 73 -13.04 -25.08 8.43
CA ARG A 73 -11.82 -24.56 7.80
C ARG A 73 -12.09 -23.31 6.96
N THR A 74 -11.01 -22.53 6.83
CA THR A 74 -10.81 -21.38 5.95
C THR A 74 -9.34 -21.38 5.52
N SER A 75 -8.95 -20.48 4.60
CA SER A 75 -7.56 -20.35 4.17
C SER A 75 -6.57 -19.93 5.28
N TYR A 76 -7.06 -19.52 6.44
CA TYR A 76 -6.29 -19.09 7.61
C TYR A 76 -6.69 -19.89 8.87
N SER A 77 -7.36 -21.03 8.71
CA SER A 77 -7.86 -21.84 9.82
C SER A 77 -6.76 -22.55 10.63
N ASP A 78 -5.55 -22.60 10.09
CA ASP A 78 -4.31 -23.05 10.73
C ASP A 78 -3.69 -21.98 11.65
N LYS A 79 -4.22 -20.77 11.63
CA LYS A 79 -3.76 -19.67 12.49
C LYS A 79 -4.36 -19.77 13.89
N GLU A 80 -3.57 -19.37 14.88
CA GLU A 80 -3.93 -19.39 16.30
C GLU A 80 -4.52 -18.06 16.79
N TRP A 81 -5.16 -17.31 15.89
CA TRP A 81 -5.76 -16.02 16.19
C TRP A 81 -6.86 -16.13 17.27
N GLU A 82 -6.87 -15.18 18.20
CA GLU A 82 -7.90 -15.10 19.25
C GLU A 82 -9.32 -14.99 18.69
N GLU A 83 -9.46 -14.33 17.54
CA GLU A 83 -10.72 -14.23 16.80
C GLU A 83 -11.23 -15.61 16.37
N LEU A 84 -10.35 -16.51 15.91
CA LEU A 84 -10.73 -17.87 15.53
C LEU A 84 -11.11 -18.72 16.74
N LYS A 85 -10.41 -18.56 17.88
CA LYS A 85 -10.78 -19.22 19.14
C LYS A 85 -12.20 -18.83 19.56
N LYS A 86 -12.52 -17.53 19.53
CA LYS A 86 -13.87 -17.02 19.81
C LYS A 86 -14.92 -17.56 18.85
N VAL A 87 -14.58 -17.82 17.58
CA VAL A 87 -15.51 -18.48 16.65
C VAL A 87 -15.78 -19.92 17.07
N ARG A 88 -14.73 -20.68 17.44
CA ARG A 88 -14.89 -22.08 17.90
C ARG A 88 -15.68 -22.17 19.21
N GLU A 89 -15.59 -21.17 20.07
CA GLU A 89 -16.36 -21.05 21.33
C GLU A 89 -17.79 -20.53 21.13
N GLY A 90 -18.17 -20.13 19.90
CA GLY A 90 -19.48 -19.56 19.59
C GLY A 90 -19.67 -18.11 20.06
N ALA A 91 -18.60 -17.44 20.51
CA ALA A 91 -18.61 -16.03 20.92
C ALA A 91 -18.52 -15.05 19.74
N LEU A 92 -18.07 -15.52 18.57
CA LEU A 92 -17.95 -14.73 17.33
C LEU A 92 -18.44 -15.54 16.13
N ASN A 93 -18.96 -14.88 15.10
CA ASN A 93 -19.31 -15.54 13.83
C ASN A 93 -18.12 -15.47 12.86
N ILE A 94 -17.88 -16.55 12.10
CA ILE A 94 -16.79 -16.60 11.11
C ILE A 94 -16.89 -15.49 10.06
N LYS A 95 -18.10 -15.09 9.67
CA LYS A 95 -18.34 -13.96 8.74
C LYS A 95 -17.75 -12.65 9.28
N SER A 96 -17.78 -12.45 10.60
CA SER A 96 -17.19 -11.28 11.24
C SER A 96 -15.66 -11.30 11.11
N VAL A 97 -15.03 -12.45 11.32
CA VAL A 97 -13.58 -12.63 11.13
C VAL A 97 -13.21 -12.39 9.67
N GLU A 98 -13.95 -12.97 8.74
CA GLU A 98 -13.73 -12.79 7.31
C GLU A 98 -13.86 -11.33 6.88
N ALA A 99 -14.85 -10.60 7.40
CA ALA A 99 -14.98 -9.17 7.15
C ALA A 99 -13.75 -8.40 7.67
N MET A 100 -13.24 -8.73 8.86
CA MET A 100 -12.00 -8.15 9.37
C MET A 100 -10.81 -8.46 8.47
N VAL A 101 -10.68 -9.69 7.97
CA VAL A 101 -9.62 -10.09 7.03
C VAL A 101 -9.66 -9.23 5.76
N LEU A 102 -10.83 -9.09 5.14
CA LEU A 102 -11.00 -8.30 3.93
C LEU A 102 -10.72 -6.80 4.16
N ILE A 103 -11.15 -6.24 5.30
CA ILE A 103 -10.86 -4.85 5.66
C ILE A 103 -9.36 -4.62 5.83
N ASN A 104 -8.64 -5.52 6.49
CA ASN A 104 -7.19 -5.39 6.67
C ASN A 104 -6.44 -5.59 5.33
N ARG A 105 -6.92 -6.48 4.44
CA ARG A 105 -6.41 -6.60 3.07
C ARG A 105 -6.59 -5.32 2.25
N LEU A 106 -7.73 -4.64 2.38
CA LEU A 106 -7.96 -3.32 1.78
C LEU A 106 -6.94 -2.28 2.28
N GLN A 107 -6.69 -2.27 3.60
CA GLN A 107 -5.78 -1.30 4.21
C GLN A 107 -4.34 -1.49 3.73
N ILE A 108 -3.81 -2.71 3.72
CA ILE A 108 -2.42 -2.92 3.28
C ILE A 108 -2.21 -2.56 1.81
N VAL A 109 -3.20 -2.79 0.93
CA VAL A 109 -3.15 -2.33 -0.47
C VAL A 109 -3.13 -0.79 -0.55
N GLY A 110 -3.90 -0.12 0.33
CA GLY A 110 -3.88 1.34 0.45
C GLY A 110 -2.50 1.88 0.87
N TYR A 111 -1.92 1.31 1.93
CA TYR A 111 -0.59 1.70 2.41
C TYR A 111 0.51 1.40 1.40
N ASP A 112 0.43 0.29 0.68
CA ASP A 112 1.35 -0.06 -0.40
C ASP A 112 1.38 0.99 -1.52
N ASN A 113 0.20 1.43 -1.96
CA ASN A 113 0.08 2.52 -2.93
C ASN A 113 0.64 3.85 -2.39
N LEU A 114 0.36 4.19 -1.13
CA LEU A 114 0.88 5.43 -0.52
C LEU A 114 2.41 5.37 -0.40
N TYR A 115 2.97 4.24 0.00
CA TYR A 115 4.43 4.07 0.05
C TYR A 115 5.06 4.17 -1.33
N PHE A 116 4.45 3.58 -2.36
CA PHE A 116 4.92 3.74 -3.73
C PHE A 116 4.99 5.23 -4.13
N GLN A 117 3.93 6.00 -3.86
CA GLN A 117 3.90 7.44 -4.14
C GLN A 117 4.98 8.22 -3.36
N TYR A 118 5.18 7.88 -2.08
CA TYR A 118 6.29 8.41 -1.29
C TYR A 118 7.65 8.13 -1.95
N LYS A 119 7.91 6.90 -2.40
CA LYS A 119 9.16 6.53 -3.10
C LYS A 119 9.35 7.27 -4.43
N GLN A 120 8.27 7.71 -5.09
CA GLN A 120 8.37 8.55 -6.29
C GLN A 120 8.65 10.04 -5.98
N GLY A 121 8.57 10.45 -4.71
CA GLY A 121 8.68 11.84 -4.26
C GLY A 121 7.38 12.63 -4.39
N LEU A 122 6.24 11.94 -4.48
CA LEU A 122 4.91 12.56 -4.58
C LEU A 122 4.26 12.77 -3.20
N LEU A 123 4.80 12.14 -2.15
CA LEU A 123 4.45 12.42 -0.76
C LEU A 123 5.67 12.93 -0.02
N THR A 124 5.44 13.86 0.91
CA THR A 124 6.51 14.38 1.78
C THR A 124 6.90 13.35 2.84
N GLU A 125 8.12 13.48 3.36
CA GLU A 125 8.61 12.68 4.49
C GLU A 125 7.68 12.80 5.72
N ALA A 126 7.22 14.01 6.03
CA ALA A 126 6.32 14.26 7.15
C ALA A 126 4.96 13.54 6.97
N SER A 127 4.40 13.59 5.75
CA SER A 127 3.18 12.85 5.42
C SER A 127 3.37 11.34 5.55
N TRP A 128 4.50 10.82 5.04
CA TRP A 128 4.81 9.41 5.13
C TRP A 128 4.98 8.94 6.57
N ASN A 129 5.70 9.70 7.41
CA ASN A 129 5.88 9.37 8.82
C ASN A 129 4.56 9.27 9.57
N GLY A 130 3.61 10.19 9.31
CA GLY A 130 2.26 10.11 9.85
C GLY A 130 1.53 8.82 9.43
N LEU A 131 1.59 8.46 8.15
CA LEU A 131 0.99 7.23 7.62
C LEU A 131 1.63 5.97 8.21
N ARG A 132 2.96 5.95 8.36
CA ARG A 132 3.70 4.84 8.98
C ARG A 132 3.31 4.65 10.44
N LEU A 133 3.09 5.73 11.19
CA LEU A 133 2.59 5.66 12.56
C LEU A 133 1.17 5.09 12.62
N SER A 134 0.28 5.51 11.72
CA SER A 134 -1.08 4.93 11.62
C SER A 134 -1.04 3.44 11.25
N LEU A 135 -0.13 3.05 10.36
CA LEU A 135 0.11 1.65 9.99
C LEU A 135 0.55 0.84 11.21
N LYS A 136 1.57 1.30 11.94
CA LYS A 136 2.03 0.68 13.19
C LYS A 136 0.89 0.53 14.20
N SER A 137 0.15 1.61 14.45
CA SER A 137 -0.99 1.59 15.36
C SER A 137 -2.06 0.58 14.96
N SER A 138 -2.28 0.37 13.66
CA SER A 138 -3.25 -0.63 13.16
C SER A 138 -2.76 -2.05 13.48
N MET A 139 -1.46 -2.30 13.35
CA MET A 139 -0.82 -3.60 13.59
C MET A 139 -0.60 -3.91 15.08
N SER A 140 -0.56 -2.91 15.96
CA SER A 140 -0.34 -3.12 17.40
C SER A 140 -1.49 -3.83 18.13
N GLY A 141 -2.69 -3.88 17.56
CA GLY A 141 -3.90 -4.29 18.29
C GLY A 141 -4.24 -5.78 18.28
N SER A 142 -3.81 -6.56 17.28
CA SER A 142 -4.14 -7.99 17.16
C SER A 142 -3.10 -8.75 16.36
N GLU A 143 -2.80 -9.99 16.77
CA GLU A 143 -1.95 -10.92 16.01
C GLU A 143 -2.54 -11.22 14.63
N MET A 144 -3.86 -11.33 14.52
CA MET A 144 -4.53 -11.50 13.23
C MET A 144 -4.16 -10.37 12.26
N VAL A 145 -4.18 -9.13 12.72
CA VAL A 145 -3.84 -7.97 11.87
C VAL A 145 -2.39 -8.04 11.44
N ARG A 146 -1.46 -8.35 12.36
CA ARG A 146 -0.03 -8.51 12.03
C ARG A 146 0.18 -9.57 10.96
N ASP A 147 -0.44 -10.73 11.12
CA ASP A 147 -0.38 -11.85 10.18
C ASP A 147 -0.94 -11.47 8.80
N ILE A 148 -2.11 -10.82 8.75
CA ILE A 148 -2.71 -10.39 7.48
C ILE A 148 -1.78 -9.43 6.75
N PHE A 149 -1.23 -8.44 7.46
CA PHE A 149 -0.32 -7.47 6.89
C PHE A 149 0.96 -8.13 6.38
N GLN A 150 1.51 -9.09 7.12
CA GLN A 150 2.69 -9.84 6.69
C GLN A 150 2.43 -10.73 5.47
N MET A 151 1.31 -11.46 5.44
CA MET A 151 0.97 -12.40 4.36
C MET A 151 0.57 -11.69 3.06
N HIS A 152 -0.04 -10.50 3.17
CA HIS A 152 -0.61 -9.79 2.02
C HIS A 152 0.15 -8.51 1.64
N ALA A 153 1.23 -8.17 2.35
CA ALA A 153 2.15 -7.13 1.91
C ALA A 153 2.77 -7.51 0.57
N ARG A 154 2.69 -6.59 -0.40
CA ARG A 154 3.43 -6.72 -1.65
C ARG A 154 4.90 -6.38 -1.40
N SER A 155 5.77 -6.84 -2.30
CA SER A 155 7.22 -6.59 -2.23
C SER A 155 7.61 -5.11 -2.08
N THR A 156 6.74 -4.19 -2.51
CA THR A 156 6.97 -2.75 -2.38
C THR A 156 6.86 -2.29 -0.92
N ILE A 157 5.78 -2.64 -0.20
CA ILE A 157 5.58 -2.25 1.22
C ILE A 157 6.17 -3.24 2.22
N GLN A 158 6.47 -4.48 1.81
CA GLN A 158 6.89 -5.56 2.71
C GLN A 158 8.03 -5.18 3.67
N PRO A 159 9.12 -4.51 3.23
CA PRO A 159 10.20 -4.11 4.14
C PRO A 159 9.71 -3.18 5.27
N VAL A 160 8.74 -2.31 4.99
CA VAL A 160 8.14 -1.40 5.97
C VAL A 160 7.32 -2.18 6.99
N VAL A 161 6.54 -3.16 6.54
CA VAL A 161 5.75 -4.03 7.42
C VAL A 161 6.68 -4.82 8.35
N GLU A 162 7.75 -5.40 7.82
CA GLU A 162 8.74 -6.14 8.61
C GLU A 162 9.46 -5.27 9.64
N GLU A 163 9.80 -4.03 9.27
CA GLU A 163 10.40 -3.05 10.19
C GLU A 163 9.45 -2.69 11.33
N ILE A 164 8.18 -2.40 11.01
CA ILE A 164 7.15 -2.08 12.00
C ILE A 164 6.90 -3.26 12.95
N LEU A 165 6.87 -4.50 12.44
CA LEU A 165 6.71 -5.69 13.28
C LEU A 165 7.82 -5.80 14.31
N LYS A 166 9.08 -5.61 13.90
CA LYS A 166 10.23 -5.63 14.81
C LYS A 166 10.15 -4.54 15.87
N GLU A 167 9.66 -3.34 15.51
CA GLU A 167 9.45 -2.27 16.48
C GLU A 167 8.38 -2.64 17.51
N ILE A 168 7.26 -3.22 17.07
CA ILE A 168 6.18 -3.65 17.96
C ILE A 168 6.69 -4.74 18.91
N GLU A 169 7.45 -5.71 18.41
CA GLU A 169 8.04 -6.78 19.23
C GLU A 169 9.05 -6.26 20.26
N ALA A 170 9.80 -5.21 19.94
CA ALA A 170 10.75 -4.59 20.86
C ALA A 170 10.09 -3.75 21.97
N GLU A 171 8.82 -3.37 21.80
CA GLU A 171 8.03 -2.60 22.77
C GLU A 171 7.25 -3.49 23.77
N GLN A 172 7.24 -4.81 23.56
CA GLN A 172 6.56 -5.82 24.40
C GLN A 172 7.53 -6.46 25.39
#